data_AF-A0A1I1AVV3-F1
#
_entry.id   AF-A0A1I1AVV3-F1
#
_cell.length_a   1.000
_cell.length_b   1.000
_cell.length_c   1.000
_cell.angle_alpha   90.00
_cell.angle_beta   90.00
_cell.angle_gamma   90.00
#
_symmetry.space_group_name_H-M   'P 1'
#
loop_
_entity.id
_entity.type
_entity.pdbx_description
1 polymer ?
#
loop_
_entity_poly.entity_id
_entity_poly.type
_entity_poly.pdbx_seq_one_letter_code
_entity_poly.pdbx_strand_id
1 'polypeptide(L)'
;MENNFENIQKLWQAQKPVEFDLTTLMAGLKKTEVKQRREVISMLIITPLTIGFLFWSMPWRESQGIEISLYIIAFAMIWVLGMAFRSKVAKNDSSERFTNEEYLKTQIKKLNYRYEIAEKYMYVYTFFLLLALNICYYILLEPLNALLRIGIHLALTVVVGGFMHWQIRKKVKKYDKELKPMMEQMEGMLEKKDGLS
;
A
#
# COMPACT_ATOMS: atom_id res chain seq x y z
N MET A 1 54.50 -21.00 -7.55
CA MET A 1 53.99 -19.90 -6.70
C MET A 1 53.08 -18.92 -7.45
N GLU A 2 52.73 -19.15 -8.72
CA GLU A 2 51.83 -18.28 -9.51
C GLU A 2 50.33 -18.40 -9.14
N ASN A 3 49.85 -19.55 -8.66
CA ASN A 3 48.41 -19.78 -8.40
C ASN A 3 47.83 -19.03 -7.20
N ASN A 4 48.66 -18.46 -6.32
CA ASN A 4 48.16 -17.68 -5.17
C ASN A 4 47.86 -16.23 -5.55
N PHE A 5 48.61 -15.64 -6.48
CA PHE A 5 48.44 -14.24 -6.85
C PHE A 5 47.17 -14.05 -7.69
N GLU A 6 46.88 -14.96 -8.63
CA GLU A 6 45.62 -14.96 -9.39
C GLU A 6 44.40 -15.19 -8.49
N ASN A 7 44.49 -16.06 -7.48
CA ASN A 7 43.40 -16.28 -6.52
C ASN A 7 43.17 -15.06 -5.62
N ILE A 8 44.24 -14.43 -5.13
CA ILE A 8 44.15 -13.20 -4.33
C ILE A 8 43.58 -12.05 -5.17
N GLN A 9 44.00 -11.92 -6.44
CA GLN A 9 43.47 -10.92 -7.37
C GLN A 9 41.99 -11.17 -7.72
N LYS A 10 41.58 -12.44 -7.87
CA LYS A 10 40.16 -12.81 -8.05
C LYS A 10 39.34 -12.53 -6.79
N LEU A 11 39.85 -12.81 -5.60
CA LEU A 11 39.19 -12.48 -4.34
C LEU A 11 39.06 -10.96 -4.16
N TRP A 12 40.08 -10.19 -4.54
CA TRP A 12 40.08 -8.73 -4.48
C TRP A 12 39.14 -8.10 -5.52
N GLN A 13 39.04 -8.67 -6.72
CA GLN A 13 38.07 -8.25 -7.74
C GLN A 13 36.64 -8.73 -7.44
N ALA A 14 36.47 -9.86 -6.76
CA ALA A 14 35.17 -10.35 -6.26
C ALA A 14 34.69 -9.52 -5.06
N GLN A 15 35.61 -8.89 -4.31
CA GLN A 15 35.35 -7.86 -3.30
C GLN A 15 35.14 -6.46 -3.89
N LYS A 16 34.88 -6.31 -5.20
CA LYS A 16 34.34 -5.05 -5.70
C LYS A 16 33.06 -4.76 -4.91
N PRO A 17 33.03 -3.69 -4.09
CA PRO A 17 31.85 -3.39 -3.31
C PRO A 17 30.72 -3.22 -4.32
N VAL A 18 29.60 -3.89 -4.10
CA VAL A 18 28.32 -3.45 -4.66
C VAL A 18 28.30 -1.95 -4.39
N GLU A 19 28.44 -1.12 -5.43
CA GLU A 19 28.52 0.32 -5.29
C GLU A 19 27.24 0.76 -4.60
N PHE A 20 27.36 0.97 -3.29
CA PHE A 20 26.22 1.22 -2.44
C PHE A 20 25.83 2.66 -2.67
N ASP A 21 24.87 2.87 -3.57
CA ASP A 21 24.40 4.19 -3.95
C ASP A 21 23.42 4.74 -2.90
N LEU A 22 23.99 5.18 -1.77
CA LEU A 22 23.27 5.86 -0.69
C LEU A 22 22.49 7.06 -1.24
N THR A 23 23.03 7.77 -2.24
CA THR A 23 22.38 8.92 -2.85
C THR A 23 21.08 8.56 -3.56
N THR A 24 21.06 7.47 -4.33
CA THR A 24 19.86 6.95 -4.99
C THR A 24 18.84 6.41 -3.98
N LEU A 25 19.28 5.71 -2.93
CA LEU A 25 18.39 5.24 -1.86
C LEU A 25 17.72 6.41 -1.12
N MET A 26 18.49 7.44 -0.75
CA MET A 26 17.99 8.65 -0.11
C MET A 26 16.98 9.39 -1.00
N ALA A 27 17.29 9.53 -2.28
CA ALA A 27 16.39 10.15 -3.25
C ALA A 27 15.08 9.33 -3.41
N GLY A 28 15.18 8.00 -3.46
CA GLY A 28 14.04 7.08 -3.55
C GLY A 28 13.12 7.16 -2.33
N LEU A 29 13.70 7.17 -1.12
CA LEU A 29 12.95 7.31 0.13
C LEU A 29 12.27 8.67 0.25
N LYS A 30 12.97 9.76 -0.08
CA LYS A 30 12.40 11.12 -0.07
C LYS A 30 11.26 11.25 -1.08
N LYS A 31 11.41 10.70 -2.28
CA LYS A 31 10.35 10.65 -3.30
C LYS A 31 9.14 9.87 -2.78
N THR A 32 9.39 8.75 -2.09
CA THR A 32 8.36 7.91 -1.50
C THR A 32 7.62 8.63 -0.37
N GLU A 33 8.33 9.36 0.48
CA GLU A 33 7.79 10.18 1.56
C GLU A 33 6.86 11.29 1.02
N VAL A 34 7.33 12.07 0.04
CA VAL A 34 6.52 13.15 -0.56
C VAL A 34 5.25 12.60 -1.20
N LYS A 35 5.37 11.49 -1.93
CA LYS A 35 4.23 10.79 -2.53
C LYS A 35 3.25 10.29 -1.47
N GLN A 36 3.72 9.69 -0.38
CA GLN A 36 2.87 9.26 0.74
C GLN A 36 2.15 10.42 1.38
N ARG A 37 2.85 11.53 1.64
CA ARG A 37 2.25 12.71 2.25
C ARG A 37 1.11 13.25 1.39
N ARG A 38 1.32 13.34 0.07
CA ARG A 38 0.28 13.73 -0.88
C ARG A 38 -0.90 12.76 -0.87
N GLU A 39 -0.65 11.44 -0.94
CA GLU A 39 -1.70 10.42 -0.87
C GLU A 39 -2.54 10.54 0.41
N VAL A 40 -1.90 10.71 1.58
CA VAL A 40 -2.61 10.82 2.86
C VAL A 40 -3.41 12.12 2.96
N ILE A 41 -2.88 13.25 2.49
CA ILE A 41 -3.63 14.52 2.45
C ILE A 41 -4.84 14.39 1.53
N SER A 42 -4.67 13.79 0.35
CA SER A 42 -5.79 13.53 -0.56
C SER A 42 -6.85 12.64 0.10
N MET A 43 -6.44 11.57 0.78
CA MET A 43 -7.39 10.70 1.50
C MET A 43 -8.10 11.41 2.65
N LEU A 44 -7.40 12.28 3.40
CA LEU A 44 -7.98 13.08 4.48
C LEU A 44 -9.08 14.04 4.00
N ILE A 45 -8.97 14.54 2.77
CA ILE A 45 -9.95 15.46 2.20
C ILE A 45 -11.08 14.68 1.51
N ILE A 46 -10.73 13.69 0.69
CA ILE A 46 -11.70 12.93 -0.10
C ILE A 46 -12.60 12.08 0.78
N THR A 47 -12.06 11.41 1.81
CA THR A 47 -12.84 10.52 2.68
C THR A 47 -14.04 11.22 3.34
N PRO A 48 -13.88 12.33 4.08
CA PRO A 48 -15.03 13.01 4.70
C PRO A 48 -15.98 13.60 3.66
N LEU A 49 -15.48 14.09 2.52
CA LEU A 49 -16.34 14.56 1.42
C LEU A 49 -17.21 13.42 0.86
N THR A 50 -16.63 12.25 0.61
CA THR A 50 -17.37 11.08 0.12
C THR A 50 -18.38 10.59 1.15
N ILE A 51 -18.01 10.50 2.44
CA ILE A 51 -18.95 10.13 3.50
C ILE A 51 -20.09 11.13 3.57
N GLY A 52 -19.79 12.42 3.66
CA GLY A 52 -20.81 13.48 3.73
C GLY A 52 -21.75 13.46 2.53
N PHE A 53 -21.20 13.29 1.32
CA PHE A 53 -21.99 13.16 0.10
C PHE A 53 -22.91 11.93 0.11
N LEU A 54 -22.42 10.77 0.57
CA LEU A 54 -23.23 9.55 0.63
C LEU A 54 -24.37 9.68 1.65
N PHE A 55 -24.10 10.24 2.84
CA PHE A 55 -25.14 10.48 3.85
C PHE A 55 -26.15 11.55 3.43
N TRP A 56 -25.76 12.49 2.56
CA TRP A 56 -26.66 13.50 2.03
C TRP A 56 -27.51 13.00 0.86
N SER A 57 -26.94 12.18 -0.03
CA SER A 57 -27.62 11.74 -1.26
C SER A 57 -28.48 10.48 -1.09
N MET A 58 -28.19 9.64 -0.11
CA MET A 58 -28.89 8.36 0.07
C MET A 58 -30.08 8.47 1.03
N PRO A 59 -31.19 7.76 0.81
CA PRO A 59 -32.35 7.74 1.70
C PRO A 59 -32.11 6.85 2.93
N TRP A 60 -31.06 7.15 3.70
CA TRP A 60 -30.60 6.29 4.80
C TRP A 60 -31.59 6.18 5.97
N ARG A 61 -32.50 7.16 6.11
CA ARG A 61 -33.55 7.14 7.15
C ARG A 61 -34.71 6.22 6.82
N GLU A 62 -34.85 5.81 5.56
CA GLU A 62 -35.98 5.01 5.09
C GLU A 62 -35.71 3.51 5.18
N SER A 63 -34.44 3.10 5.28
CA SER A 63 -34.06 1.69 5.37
C SER A 63 -32.82 1.46 6.22
N GLN A 64 -32.96 0.63 7.25
CA GLN A 64 -31.86 0.19 8.11
C GLN A 64 -30.73 -0.48 7.31
N GLY A 65 -31.04 -1.16 6.20
CA GLY A 65 -30.01 -1.79 5.39
C GLY A 65 -29.14 -0.78 4.62
N ILE A 66 -29.73 0.33 4.16
CA ILE A 66 -28.97 1.44 3.55
C ILE A 66 -28.08 2.08 4.61
N GLU A 67 -28.60 2.35 5.80
CA GLU A 67 -27.83 2.88 6.93
C GLU A 67 -26.63 1.97 7.29
N ILE A 68 -26.85 0.67 7.45
CA ILE A 68 -25.78 -0.31 7.72
C ILE A 68 -24.73 -0.29 6.59
N SER A 69 -25.15 -0.24 5.32
CA SER A 69 -24.22 -0.19 4.19
C SER A 69 -23.33 1.06 4.22
N LEU A 70 -23.89 2.22 4.60
CA LEU A 70 -23.14 3.46 4.74
C LEU A 70 -22.12 3.38 5.88
N TYR A 71 -22.47 2.77 7.01
CA TYR A 71 -21.54 2.55 8.11
C TYR A 71 -20.42 1.58 7.74
N ILE A 72 -20.70 0.51 6.99
CA ILE A 72 -19.66 -0.40 6.47
C ILE A 72 -18.69 0.35 5.56
N ILE A 73 -19.21 1.17 4.63
CA ILE A 73 -18.38 2.00 3.73
C ILE A 73 -17.52 2.99 4.52
N ALA A 74 -18.13 3.72 5.46
CA ALA A 74 -17.43 4.68 6.30
C ALA A 74 -16.33 4.02 7.13
N PHE A 75 -16.64 2.88 7.77
CA PHE A 75 -15.67 2.07 8.51
C PHE A 75 -14.51 1.62 7.62
N ALA A 76 -14.80 1.07 6.44
CA ALA A 76 -13.78 0.59 5.51
C ALA A 76 -12.83 1.73 5.07
N MET A 77 -13.36 2.92 4.78
CA MET A 77 -12.54 4.08 4.40
C MET A 77 -11.70 4.61 5.56
N ILE A 78 -12.27 4.74 6.76
CA ILE A 78 -11.55 5.18 7.96
C ILE A 78 -10.45 4.18 8.32
N TRP A 79 -10.74 2.88 8.19
CA TRP A 79 -9.76 1.81 8.42
C TRP A 79 -8.56 1.93 7.48
N VAL A 80 -8.80 2.12 6.18
CA VAL A 80 -7.72 2.33 5.18
C VAL A 80 -6.93 3.61 5.47
N LEU A 81 -7.61 4.69 5.85
CA LEU A 81 -6.95 5.92 6.27
C LEU A 81 -6.02 5.68 7.46
N GLY A 82 -6.49 4.97 8.49
CA GLY A 82 -5.68 4.59 9.67
C GLY A 82 -4.43 3.79 9.30
N MET A 83 -4.55 2.80 8.42
CA MET A 83 -3.40 2.05 7.90
C MET A 83 -2.43 2.94 7.12
N ALA A 84 -2.94 3.86 6.30
CA ALA A 84 -2.11 4.80 5.55
C ALA A 84 -1.27 5.70 6.47
N PHE A 85 -1.85 6.17 7.59
CA PHE A 85 -1.10 6.94 8.60
C PHE A 85 0.01 6.13 9.27
N ARG A 86 -0.25 4.86 9.62
CA ARG A 86 0.76 3.98 10.25
C ARG A 86 1.92 3.63 9.32
N SER A 87 1.68 3.57 8.01
CA SER A 87 2.70 3.24 6.99
C SER A 87 3.64 4.39 6.58
N LYS A 88 3.54 5.56 7.22
CA LYS A 88 4.34 6.74 6.86
C LYS A 88 5.83 6.54 7.12
N VAL A 89 6.62 6.62 6.06
CA VAL A 89 8.09 6.68 6.11
C VAL A 89 8.49 7.92 6.91
N ALA A 90 9.45 7.78 7.83
CA ALA A 90 9.91 8.92 8.64
C ALA A 90 10.74 9.89 7.79
N LYS A 91 10.56 11.20 8.02
CA LYS A 91 11.34 12.26 7.39
C LYS A 91 12.82 12.07 7.69
N ASN A 92 13.68 12.22 6.68
CA ASN A 92 15.12 12.22 6.89
C ASN A 92 15.77 13.52 6.43
N ASP A 93 16.59 14.09 7.31
CA ASP A 93 17.37 15.29 7.07
C ASP A 93 18.90 15.01 7.09
N SER A 94 19.39 13.78 7.40
CA SER A 94 20.84 13.49 7.41
C SER A 94 21.25 12.06 7.03
N SER A 95 22.45 11.92 6.47
CA SER A 95 23.09 10.64 6.11
C SER A 95 23.48 9.79 7.33
N GLU A 96 23.79 10.43 8.46
CA GLU A 96 24.13 9.74 9.73
C GLU A 96 23.01 8.85 10.26
N ARG A 97 21.75 9.15 9.95
CA ARG A 97 20.63 8.29 10.36
C ARG A 97 20.55 6.99 9.55
N PHE A 98 21.10 6.96 8.34
CA PHE A 98 21.12 5.75 7.51
C PHE A 98 22.16 4.72 7.96
N THR A 99 23.12 5.11 8.79
CA THR A 99 24.05 4.16 9.44
C THR A 99 23.51 3.63 10.77
N ASN A 100 22.40 4.20 11.26
CA ASN A 100 21.68 3.72 12.43
C ASN A 100 20.82 2.49 12.04
N GLU A 101 21.13 1.37 12.68
CA GLU A 101 20.49 0.08 12.48
C GLU A 101 18.98 0.11 12.79
N GLU A 102 18.61 0.78 13.88
CA GLU A 102 17.22 0.91 14.33
C GLU A 102 16.39 1.73 13.33
N TYR A 103 17.01 2.75 12.73
CA TYR A 103 16.40 3.56 11.69
C TYR A 103 16.14 2.71 10.44
N LEU A 104 17.13 1.97 9.94
CA LEU A 104 16.98 1.09 8.78
C LEU A 104 15.88 0.04 9.01
N LYS A 105 15.92 -0.68 10.14
CA LYS A 105 14.88 -1.66 10.52
C LYS A 105 13.49 -1.05 10.56
N THR A 106 13.36 0.16 11.10
CA THR A 106 12.08 0.88 11.15
C THR A 106 11.56 1.23 9.75
N GLN A 107 12.43 1.69 8.85
CA GLN A 107 12.01 2.05 7.49
C GLN A 107 11.68 0.83 6.64
N ILE A 108 12.46 -0.26 6.74
CA ILE A 108 12.12 -1.55 6.12
C ILE A 108 10.74 -2.01 6.59
N LYS A 109 10.49 -2.01 7.90
CA LYS A 109 9.19 -2.40 8.47
C LYS A 109 8.04 -1.56 7.91
N LYS A 110 8.22 -0.25 7.75
CA LYS A 110 7.19 0.66 7.21
C LYS A 110 6.94 0.44 5.71
N LEU A 111 8.00 0.23 4.92
CA LEU A 111 7.88 -0.08 3.50
C LEU A 111 7.22 -1.44 3.30
N ASN A 112 7.59 -2.44 4.08
CA ASN A 112 6.98 -3.77 4.03
C ASN A 112 5.51 -3.71 4.44
N TYR A 113 5.17 -2.99 5.52
CA TYR A 113 3.77 -2.79 5.90
C TYR A 113 2.94 -2.12 4.80
N ARG A 114 3.53 -1.18 4.04
CA ARG A 114 2.87 -0.58 2.87
C ARG A 114 2.65 -1.58 1.75
N TYR A 115 3.60 -2.50 1.55
CA TYR A 115 3.45 -3.60 0.61
C TYR A 115 2.27 -4.48 1.01
N GLU A 116 2.20 -4.90 2.28
CA GLU A 116 1.09 -5.71 2.81
C GLU A 116 -0.26 -4.99 2.73
N ILE A 117 -0.30 -3.67 2.92
CA ILE A 117 -1.50 -2.87 2.66
C ILE A 117 -1.97 -3.06 1.24
N ALA A 118 -1.07 -2.92 0.26
CA ALA A 118 -1.43 -3.07 -1.12
C ALA A 118 -1.81 -4.51 -1.49
N GLU A 119 -1.07 -5.49 -1.00
CA GLU A 119 -1.24 -6.88 -1.39
C GLU A 119 -2.45 -7.54 -0.72
N LYS A 120 -2.65 -7.31 0.58
CA LYS A 120 -3.63 -8.04 1.39
C LYS A 120 -4.78 -7.15 1.82
N TYR A 121 -4.48 -6.02 2.48
CA TYR A 121 -5.54 -5.21 3.10
C TYR A 121 -6.42 -4.46 2.09
N MET A 122 -5.93 -4.15 0.88
CA MET A 122 -6.78 -3.59 -0.17
C MET A 122 -7.86 -4.58 -0.65
N TYR A 123 -7.62 -5.90 -0.65
CA TYR A 123 -8.68 -6.86 -0.95
C TYR A 123 -9.73 -6.93 0.15
N VAL A 124 -9.32 -6.82 1.42
CA VAL A 124 -10.26 -6.73 2.55
C VAL A 124 -11.16 -5.49 2.40
N TYR A 125 -10.57 -4.35 2.03
CA TYR A 125 -11.34 -3.15 1.70
C TYR A 125 -12.30 -3.38 0.53
N THR A 126 -11.84 -3.99 -0.57
CA THR A 126 -12.69 -4.33 -1.71
C THR A 126 -13.86 -5.23 -1.31
N PHE A 127 -13.63 -6.18 -0.42
CA PHE A 127 -14.70 -7.05 0.09
C PHE A 127 -15.76 -6.25 0.85
N PHE A 128 -15.37 -5.38 1.79
CA PHE A 128 -16.32 -4.54 2.51
C PHE A 128 -17.09 -3.60 1.58
N LEU A 129 -16.41 -3.04 0.58
CA LEU A 129 -17.04 -2.18 -0.42
C LEU A 129 -18.09 -2.96 -1.23
N LEU A 130 -17.74 -4.15 -1.73
CA LEU A 130 -18.66 -5.00 -2.48
C LEU A 130 -19.85 -5.46 -1.63
N LEU A 131 -19.62 -5.81 -0.37
CA LEU A 131 -20.67 -6.19 0.57
C LEU A 131 -21.66 -5.04 0.76
N ALA A 132 -21.17 -3.85 1.09
CA ALA A 132 -22.02 -2.68 1.31
C ALA A 132 -22.79 -2.28 0.04
N LEU A 133 -22.12 -2.29 -1.12
CA LEU A 133 -22.77 -2.02 -2.39
C LEU A 133 -23.88 -3.03 -2.67
N ASN A 134 -23.64 -4.33 -2.47
CA ASN A 134 -24.66 -5.34 -2.70
C ASN A 134 -25.85 -5.19 -1.74
N ILE A 135 -25.63 -4.86 -0.46
CA ILE A 135 -26.73 -4.58 0.47
C ILE A 135 -27.56 -3.39 -0.01
N CYS A 136 -26.89 -2.30 -0.38
CA CYS A 136 -27.55 -1.08 -0.82
C CYS A 136 -28.36 -1.28 -2.11
N TYR A 137 -27.75 -1.87 -3.13
CA TYR A 137 -28.41 -2.14 -4.40
C TYR A 137 -29.55 -3.16 -4.27
N TYR A 138 -29.48 -4.09 -3.31
CA TYR A 138 -30.55 -5.06 -3.08
C TYR A 138 -31.87 -4.36 -2.69
N ILE A 139 -31.75 -3.29 -1.90
CA ILE A 139 -32.86 -2.46 -1.42
C ILE A 139 -33.30 -1.48 -2.52
N LEU A 140 -32.36 -0.78 -3.15
CA LEU A 140 -32.69 0.22 -4.18
C LEU A 140 -33.31 -0.39 -5.44
N LEU A 141 -32.97 -1.64 -5.77
CA LEU A 141 -33.50 -2.33 -6.94
C LEU A 141 -34.75 -3.18 -6.62
N GLU A 142 -35.32 -3.08 -5.42
CA GLU A 142 -36.53 -3.82 -5.04
C GLU A 142 -37.68 -3.74 -6.06
N PRO A 143 -37.97 -2.57 -6.69
CA PRO A 143 -39.06 -2.47 -7.67
C PRO A 143 -38.82 -3.23 -8.98
N LEU A 144 -37.59 -3.71 -9.25
CA LEU A 144 -37.25 -4.40 -10.48
C LEU A 144 -37.53 -5.91 -10.40
N ASN A 145 -37.75 -6.53 -11.56
CA ASN A 145 -37.87 -7.98 -11.65
C ASN A 145 -36.58 -8.69 -11.15
N ALA A 146 -36.75 -9.83 -10.47
CA ALA A 146 -35.68 -10.66 -9.90
C ALA A 146 -34.53 -10.97 -10.88
N LEU A 147 -34.82 -11.28 -12.15
CA LEU A 147 -33.78 -11.54 -13.15
C LEU A 147 -32.88 -10.32 -13.39
N LEU A 148 -33.47 -9.12 -13.50
CA LEU A 148 -32.73 -7.88 -13.67
C LEU A 148 -31.92 -7.55 -12.41
N ARG A 149 -32.51 -7.77 -11.22
CA ARG A 149 -31.81 -7.55 -9.94
C ARG A 149 -30.55 -8.42 -9.85
N ILE A 150 -30.68 -9.73 -10.07
CA ILE A 150 -29.54 -10.67 -10.04
C ILE A 150 -28.50 -10.27 -11.09
N GLY A 151 -28.93 -9.92 -12.30
CA GLY A 151 -28.05 -9.45 -13.37
C GLY A 151 -27.24 -8.22 -12.96
N ILE A 152 -27.88 -7.22 -12.34
CA ILE A 152 -27.21 -6.00 -11.87
C ILE A 152 -26.24 -6.31 -10.72
N HIS A 153 -26.62 -7.16 -9.75
CA HIS A 153 -25.73 -7.57 -8.66
C HIS A 153 -24.47 -8.26 -9.17
N LEU A 154 -24.62 -9.20 -10.11
CA LEU A 154 -23.50 -9.89 -10.73
C LEU A 154 -22.64 -8.91 -11.54
N ALA A 155 -23.25 -8.07 -12.38
CA ALA A 155 -22.53 -7.09 -13.17
C ALA A 155 -21.73 -6.11 -12.29
N LEU A 156 -22.36 -5.55 -11.25
CA LEU A 156 -21.72 -4.64 -10.31
C LEU A 156 -20.54 -5.31 -9.61
N THR A 157 -20.73 -6.55 -9.13
CA THR A 157 -19.68 -7.29 -8.41
C THR A 157 -18.50 -7.60 -9.33
N VAL A 158 -18.75 -8.05 -10.55
CA VAL A 158 -17.70 -8.37 -11.53
C VAL A 158 -16.96 -7.10 -11.96
N VAL A 159 -17.68 -6.02 -12.27
CA VAL A 159 -17.07 -4.77 -12.74
C VAL A 159 -16.24 -4.13 -11.63
N VAL A 160 -16.80 -3.94 -10.43
CA VAL A 160 -16.09 -3.30 -9.31
C VAL A 160 -14.96 -4.21 -8.82
N GLY A 161 -15.22 -5.50 -8.64
CA GLY A 161 -14.23 -6.47 -8.21
C GLY A 161 -13.07 -6.60 -9.19
N GLY A 162 -13.36 -6.71 -10.50
CA GLY A 162 -12.37 -6.78 -11.56
C GLY A 162 -11.52 -5.52 -11.67
N PHE A 163 -12.16 -4.34 -11.61
CA PHE A 163 -11.46 -3.06 -11.62
C PHE A 163 -10.52 -2.92 -10.41
N MET A 164 -11.01 -3.24 -9.21
CA MET A 164 -10.20 -3.20 -7.98
C MET A 164 -9.05 -4.20 -8.04
N HIS A 165 -9.28 -5.43 -8.47
CA HIS A 165 -8.23 -6.44 -8.63
C HIS A 165 -7.13 -5.94 -9.58
N TRP A 166 -7.51 -5.38 -10.73
CA TRP A 166 -6.56 -4.83 -11.69
C TRP A 166 -5.73 -3.67 -11.09
N GLN A 167 -6.37 -2.73 -10.38
CA GLN A 167 -5.69 -1.63 -9.69
C GLN A 167 -4.71 -2.13 -8.61
N ILE A 168 -5.14 -3.12 -7.81
CA ILE A 168 -4.30 -3.74 -6.79
C ILE A 168 -3.07 -4.37 -7.43
N ARG A 169 -3.24 -5.20 -8.46
CA ARG A 169 -2.12 -5.84 -9.17
C ARG A 169 -1.17 -4.82 -9.80
N LYS A 170 -1.70 -3.75 -10.38
CA LYS A 170 -0.89 -2.66 -10.94
C LYS A 170 -0.07 -1.95 -9.85
N LYS A 171 -0.66 -1.73 -8.67
CA LYS A 171 0.00 -1.08 -7.54
C LYS A 171 1.07 -1.97 -6.91
N VAL A 172 0.81 -3.26 -6.72
CA VAL A 172 1.79 -4.24 -6.24
C VAL A 172 2.98 -4.32 -7.21
N LYS A 173 2.74 -4.47 -8.52
CA LYS A 173 3.81 -4.45 -9.54
C LYS A 173 4.65 -3.17 -9.51
N LYS A 174 4.04 -2.03 -9.16
CA LYS A 174 4.77 -0.77 -9.00
C LYS A 174 5.65 -0.79 -7.74
N TYR A 175 5.16 -1.37 -6.65
CA TYR A 175 5.92 -1.52 -5.41
C TYR A 175 7.06 -2.53 -5.54
N ASP A 176 6.90 -3.60 -6.33
CA ASP A 176 7.99 -4.52 -6.67
C ASP A 176 9.16 -3.80 -7.35
N LYS A 177 8.87 -2.76 -8.15
CA LYS A 177 9.89 -1.99 -8.87
C LYS A 177 10.47 -0.83 -8.06
N GLU A 178 9.65 -0.19 -7.22
CA GLU A 178 10.04 1.01 -6.48
C GLU A 178 10.54 0.66 -5.07
N LEU A 179 9.78 -0.13 -4.30
CA LEU A 179 10.02 -0.33 -2.86
C LEU A 179 10.94 -1.51 -2.57
N LYS A 180 10.78 -2.61 -3.31
CA LYS A 180 11.56 -3.84 -3.06
C LYS A 180 13.07 -3.63 -3.19
N PRO A 181 13.59 -2.96 -4.24
CA PRO A 181 15.03 -2.70 -4.34
C PRO A 181 15.56 -1.82 -3.20
N MET A 182 14.76 -0.87 -2.70
CA MET A 182 15.15 -0.03 -1.57
C MET A 182 15.24 -0.83 -0.27
N MET A 183 14.33 -1.80 -0.06
CA MET A 183 14.39 -2.70 1.10
C MET A 183 15.62 -3.61 1.03
N GLU A 184 15.87 -4.23 -0.13
CA GLU A 184 17.05 -5.06 -0.36
C GLU A 184 18.36 -4.29 -0.14
N GLN A 185 18.44 -3.03 -0.59
CA GLN A 185 19.58 -2.16 -0.32
C GLN A 185 19.76 -1.89 1.18
N MET A 186 18.69 -1.58 1.91
CA MET A 186 18.76 -1.34 3.36
C MET A 186 19.09 -2.62 4.15
N GLU A 187 18.61 -3.78 3.71
CA GLU A 187 18.96 -5.08 4.30
C GLU A 187 20.44 -5.41 4.08
N GLY A 188 20.98 -5.18 2.88
CA GLY A 188 22.41 -5.32 2.61
C GLY A 188 23.30 -4.41 3.46
N MET A 189 22.83 -3.21 3.86
CA MET A 189 23.55 -2.35 4.81
C MET A 189 23.62 -2.95 6.22
N LEU A 190 22.58 -3.66 6.64
CA LEU A 190 22.51 -4.31 7.95
C LEU A 190 23.45 -5.52 7.98
N GLU A 191 23.38 -6.39 6.97
CA GLU A 191 24.20 -7.61 6.89
C GLU A 191 25.71 -7.29 6.80
N LYS A 192 26.09 -6.26 6.05
CA LYS A 192 27.50 -5.84 5.94
C LYS A 192 28.05 -5.28 7.26
N LYS A 193 27.18 -4.73 8.11
CA LYS A 193 27.57 -4.21 9.43
C LYS A 193 27.82 -5.35 10.42
N ASP A 194 27.00 -6.41 10.36
CA ASP A 194 27.12 -7.60 11.22
C ASP A 194 28.33 -8.49 10.83
N GLY A 195 28.76 -8.46 9.57
CA GLY A 195 29.98 -9.15 9.11
C GLY A 195 31.31 -8.44 9.40
N LEU A 196 31.26 -7.23 9.98
CA LEU A 196 32.43 -6.41 10.35
C LEU A 196 32.60 -6.26 11.87
N SER A 197 31.72 -6.86 12.68
CA SER A 197 31.81 -6.95 14.15
C SER A 197 32.32 -8.32 14.59
#